data_AF-A0A016TMK9-F1
#
_entry.id   AF-A0A016TMK9-F1
#
_cell.length_a   1.000
_cell.length_b   1.000
_cell.length_c   1.000
_cell.angle_alpha   90.00
_cell.angle_beta   90.00
_cell.angle_gamma   90.00
#
_symmetry.space_group_name_H-M   'P 1'
#
loop_
_entity.id
_entity.type
_entity.pdbx_description
1 polymer ?
#
loop_
_entity_poly.entity_id
_entity_poly.type
_entity_poly.pdbx_seq_one_letter_code
_entity_poly.pdbx_strand_id
1 'polypeptide(L)'
;MYMKVNVARNLRKTSERIAANDGESDKAIRKILSENGYKNGSMNTWRPHSAPDGIALVLPYVNEHISKQVNNVVKRCGLPVRLVFRPLPNLRDILTSSRIYESRCDAEDCLYCSDHKICHLRGTVYMITCSNCGQRYIGETGRPLRERLNEHRRALTSPQSYPTNSFSKHRTEVHTREPPPLLEVKVLHRYLEHPVERKIMEAREIKRHRPEINSRDELAEALTFIA
;
A
#
# COMPACT_ATOMS: atom_id res chain seq x y z
N MET A 1 -25.47 23.30 16.43
CA MET A 1 -24.55 23.61 15.32
C MET A 1 -23.20 22.97 15.65
N TYR A 2 -22.77 21.96 14.89
CA TYR A 2 -21.48 21.29 15.13
C TYR A 2 -20.38 22.10 14.46
N MET A 3 -19.39 22.51 15.22
CA MET A 3 -18.28 23.33 14.75
C MET A 3 -17.11 22.43 14.34
N LYS A 4 -16.35 22.80 13.30
CA LYS A 4 -15.11 22.10 12.92
C LYS A 4 -13.98 22.46 13.90
N VAL A 5 -14.11 22.05 15.15
CA VAL A 5 -13.20 22.38 16.26
C VAL A 5 -11.74 22.03 15.95
N ASN A 6 -11.50 20.99 15.14
CA ASN A 6 -10.14 20.63 14.73
C ASN A 6 -9.50 21.70 13.83
N VAL A 7 -10.28 22.42 13.02
CA VAL A 7 -9.79 23.55 12.21
C VAL A 7 -9.34 24.68 13.14
N ALA A 8 -10.18 25.07 14.11
CA ALA A 8 -9.83 26.10 15.08
C ALA A 8 -8.62 25.72 15.95
N ARG A 9 -8.55 24.46 16.39
CA ARG A 9 -7.42 23.94 17.18
C ARG A 9 -6.14 23.89 16.37
N ASN A 10 -6.20 23.44 15.11
CA ASN A 10 -5.03 23.39 14.24
C ASN A 10 -4.54 24.81 13.90
N LEU A 11 -5.46 25.75 13.66
CA LEU A 11 -5.10 27.15 13.41
C LEU A 11 -4.30 27.74 14.58
N ARG A 12 -4.77 27.55 15.82
CA ARG A 12 -4.05 27.95 17.04
C ARG A 12 -2.69 27.24 17.21
N LYS A 13 -2.64 25.92 17.01
CA LYS A 13 -1.37 25.18 17.10
C LYS A 13 -0.35 25.57 16.03
N THR A 14 -0.82 26.03 14.87
CA THR A 14 0.05 26.49 13.80
C THR A 14 0.53 27.90 14.09
N SER A 15 -0.31 28.78 14.61
CA SER A 15 0.12 30.13 15.02
C SER A 15 1.13 30.09 16.16
N GLU A 16 0.92 29.26 17.19
CA GLU A 16 1.87 29.07 18.30
C GLU A 16 3.24 28.57 17.82
N ARG A 17 3.29 27.88 16.68
CA ARG A 17 4.53 27.38 16.07
C ARG A 17 5.24 28.39 15.19
N ILE A 18 4.51 29.31 14.58
CA ILE A 18 5.03 30.26 13.58
C ILE A 18 5.31 31.64 14.21
N ALA A 19 4.46 32.08 15.13
CA ALA A 19 4.61 33.35 15.83
C ALA A 19 5.14 33.12 17.26
N ALA A 20 6.00 34.01 17.75
CA ALA A 20 6.27 34.10 19.17
C ALA A 20 4.94 34.44 19.87
N ASN A 21 4.61 33.77 20.97
CA ASN A 21 3.32 33.88 21.68
C ASN A 21 3.03 35.32 22.16
N ASP A 22 2.62 36.21 21.26
CA ASP A 22 2.21 37.56 21.54
C ASP A 22 0.67 37.64 21.66
N GLY A 23 0.20 38.55 22.52
CA GLY A 23 -1.24 38.73 22.74
C GLY A 23 -1.98 39.26 21.51
N GLU A 24 -1.26 39.72 20.49
CA GLU A 24 -1.80 40.26 19.25
C GLU A 24 -2.19 39.14 18.27
N SER A 25 -1.38 38.08 18.17
CA SER A 25 -1.68 36.88 17.38
C SER A 25 -2.93 36.15 17.90
N ASP A 26 -3.10 35.99 19.22
CA ASP A 26 -4.31 35.34 19.77
C ASP A 26 -5.57 36.19 19.53
N LYS A 27 -5.46 37.52 19.54
CA LYS A 27 -6.58 38.42 19.16
C LYS A 27 -6.94 38.28 17.69
N ALA A 28 -5.95 38.25 16.80
CA ALA A 28 -6.17 38.07 15.36
C ALA A 28 -6.85 36.72 15.07
N ILE A 29 -6.41 35.63 15.69
CA ILE A 29 -7.01 34.30 15.52
C ILE A 29 -8.44 34.27 16.03
N ARG A 30 -8.72 34.86 17.20
CA ARG A 30 -10.08 34.93 17.73
C ARG A 30 -11.01 35.70 16.79
N LYS A 31 -10.52 36.81 16.20
CA LYS A 31 -11.26 37.60 15.21
C LYS A 31 -11.57 36.78 13.95
N ILE A 32 -10.55 36.12 13.37
CA ILE A 32 -10.72 35.25 12.19
C ILE A 32 -11.74 34.14 12.47
N LEU A 33 -11.62 33.47 13.63
CA LEU A 33 -12.55 32.41 14.01
C LEU A 33 -13.98 32.97 14.16
N SER A 34 -14.17 34.11 14.82
CA SER A 34 -15.50 34.71 14.97
C SER A 34 -16.10 35.15 13.64
N GLU A 35 -15.31 35.74 12.73
CA GLU A 35 -15.74 36.18 11.40
C GLU A 35 -16.16 34.98 10.53
N ASN A 36 -15.54 33.83 10.74
CA ASN A 36 -15.89 32.56 10.09
C ASN A 36 -16.98 31.77 10.84
N GLY A 37 -17.68 32.40 11.80
CA GLY A 37 -18.82 31.82 12.50
C GLY A 37 -18.47 30.79 13.59
N TYR A 38 -17.19 30.72 14.02
CA TYR A 38 -16.77 29.88 15.13
C TYR A 38 -17.13 30.57 16.47
N LYS A 39 -17.99 29.93 17.27
CA LYS A 39 -18.46 30.46 18.57
C LYS A 39 -17.64 29.90 19.74
N ASN A 40 -17.39 30.71 20.77
CA ASN A 40 -16.62 30.37 21.98
C ASN A 40 -17.35 29.42 22.98
N GLY A 41 -18.33 28.63 22.54
CA GLY A 41 -19.13 27.74 23.40
C GLY A 41 -18.56 26.33 23.56
N SER A 42 -19.26 25.49 24.34
CA SER A 42 -18.96 24.05 24.48
C SER A 42 -18.82 23.39 23.10
N MET A 43 -17.59 23.01 22.81
CA MET A 43 -17.14 22.51 21.52
C MET A 43 -17.49 21.02 21.39
N ASN A 44 -18.76 20.72 21.15
CA ASN A 44 -19.18 19.37 20.81
C ASN A 44 -18.53 18.98 19.47
N THR A 45 -17.45 18.20 19.55
CA THR A 45 -16.84 17.59 18.38
C THR A 45 -17.65 16.37 18.00
N TRP A 46 -18.20 16.38 16.79
CA TRP A 46 -18.71 15.14 16.22
C TRP A 46 -17.54 14.16 16.05
N ARG A 47 -17.71 12.93 16.55
CA ARG A 47 -16.77 11.83 16.34
C ARG A 47 -17.49 10.62 15.76
N PRO A 48 -16.84 9.90 14.83
CA PRO A 48 -17.32 8.61 14.38
C PRO A 48 -17.49 7.63 15.54
N HIS A 49 -18.42 6.69 15.38
CA HIS A 49 -18.68 5.60 16.29
C HIS A 49 -17.44 4.74 16.42
N SER A 50 -17.10 4.40 17.66
CA SER A 50 -15.93 3.58 17.96
C SER A 50 -16.29 2.67 19.11
N ALA A 51 -16.58 1.40 18.79
CA ALA A 51 -16.68 0.37 19.80
C ALA A 51 -15.29 0.07 20.40
N PRO A 52 -15.19 -0.15 21.73
CA PRO A 52 -14.02 -0.79 22.33
C PRO A 52 -13.74 -2.12 21.63
N ASP A 53 -12.48 -2.39 21.27
CA ASP A 53 -12.03 -3.58 20.53
C ASP A 53 -12.70 -3.82 19.16
N GLY A 54 -13.36 -2.80 18.61
CA GLY A 54 -14.05 -2.92 17.32
C GLY A 54 -13.09 -3.04 16.13
N ILE A 55 -13.49 -3.85 15.15
CA ILE A 55 -12.80 -3.98 13.86
C ILE A 55 -12.93 -2.66 13.09
N ALA A 56 -11.84 -2.21 12.45
CA ALA A 56 -11.85 -0.97 11.69
C ALA A 56 -12.71 -1.09 10.41
N LEU A 57 -13.81 -0.34 10.34
CA LEU A 57 -14.61 -0.16 9.13
C LEU A 57 -14.20 1.16 8.46
N VAL A 58 -13.40 1.06 7.40
CA VAL A 58 -12.86 2.21 6.68
C VAL A 58 -13.76 2.55 5.50
N LEU A 59 -14.27 3.78 5.45
CA LEU A 59 -15.12 4.30 4.38
C LEU A 59 -14.56 5.58 3.76
N PRO A 60 -14.82 5.86 2.48
CA PRO A 60 -14.46 7.14 1.89
C PRO A 60 -15.29 8.28 2.53
N TYR A 61 -14.62 9.39 2.82
CA TYR A 61 -15.27 10.63 3.22
C TYR A 61 -15.82 11.32 1.98
N VAL A 62 -17.15 11.41 1.91
CA VAL A 62 -17.85 12.15 0.85
C VAL A 62 -18.18 13.56 1.35
N ASN A 63 -18.97 13.64 2.41
CA ASN A 63 -19.29 14.88 3.11
C ASN A 63 -19.74 14.60 4.55
N GLU A 64 -19.95 15.66 5.32
CA GLU A 64 -20.34 15.57 6.73
C GLU A 64 -21.76 14.99 6.93
N HIS A 65 -22.69 15.28 6.03
CA HIS A 65 -24.07 14.80 6.13
C HIS A 65 -24.14 13.27 6.01
N ILE A 66 -23.53 12.71 4.95
CA ILE A 66 -23.47 11.27 4.71
C ILE A 66 -22.72 10.58 5.84
N SER A 67 -21.58 11.13 6.28
CA SER A 67 -20.79 10.56 7.37
C SER A 67 -21.60 10.46 8.67
N LYS A 68 -22.45 11.46 8.96
CA LYS A 68 -23.37 11.44 10.11
C LYS A 68 -24.48 10.41 9.98
N GLN A 69 -25.08 10.30 8.79
CA GLN A 69 -26.13 9.29 8.55
C GLN A 69 -25.58 7.88 8.76
N VAL A 70 -24.43 7.57 8.16
CA VAL A 70 -23.75 6.28 8.35
C VAL A 70 -23.44 6.05 9.83
N ASN A 71 -22.87 7.04 10.51
CA ASN A 71 -22.57 6.96 11.94
C ASN A 71 -23.80 6.64 12.80
N ASN A 72 -24.96 7.25 12.49
CA ASN A 72 -26.21 6.98 13.19
C ASN A 72 -26.75 5.58 12.89
N VAL A 73 -26.60 5.10 11.66
CA VAL A 73 -26.95 3.71 11.30
C VAL A 73 -26.09 2.73 12.08
N VAL A 74 -24.76 2.90 12.05
CA VAL A 74 -23.81 2.03 12.77
C VAL A 74 -24.11 1.99 14.28
N LYS A 75 -24.40 3.15 14.88
CA LYS A 75 -24.82 3.24 16.29
C LYS A 75 -26.12 2.49 16.57
N ARG A 76 -27.15 2.70 15.74
CA ARG A 76 -28.45 2.04 15.89
C ARG A 76 -28.37 0.53 15.74
N CYS A 77 -27.52 0.05 14.84
CA CYS A 77 -27.30 -1.37 14.62
C CYS A 77 -26.40 -2.03 15.68
N GLY A 78 -25.79 -1.27 16.59
CA GLY A 78 -24.94 -1.82 17.66
C GLY A 78 -23.69 -2.55 17.14
N LEU A 79 -23.17 -2.18 15.97
CA LEU A 79 -22.07 -2.91 15.35
C LEU A 79 -20.77 -2.76 16.17
N PRO A 80 -20.01 -3.87 16.40
CA PRO A 80 -18.73 -3.84 17.10
C PRO A 80 -17.60 -3.37 16.18
N VAL A 81 -17.72 -2.15 15.64
CA VAL A 81 -16.78 -1.57 14.67
C VAL A 81 -16.24 -0.22 15.13
N ARG A 82 -15.04 0.11 14.64
CA ARG A 82 -14.46 1.45 14.68
C ARG A 82 -14.59 2.10 13.31
N LEU A 83 -15.48 3.08 13.22
CA LEU A 83 -15.78 3.75 11.95
C LEU A 83 -14.69 4.78 11.63
N VAL A 84 -14.02 4.62 10.49
CA VAL A 84 -12.95 5.51 10.03
C VAL A 84 -13.32 6.06 8.66
N PHE A 85 -13.46 7.39 8.54
CA PHE A 85 -13.65 8.04 7.24
C PHE A 85 -12.32 8.54 6.70
N ARG A 86 -11.88 8.05 5.53
CA ARG A 86 -10.67 8.53 4.85
C ARG A 86 -11.03 9.48 3.70
N PRO A 87 -10.35 10.63 3.55
CA PRO A 87 -10.53 11.49 2.39
C PRO A 87 -10.21 10.73 1.10
N LEU A 88 -10.88 11.11 0.01
CA LEU A 88 -10.53 10.66 -1.34
C LEU A 88 -9.12 11.16 -1.72
N PRO A 89 -8.45 10.50 -2.70
CA PRO A 89 -7.17 10.97 -3.22
C PRO A 89 -7.25 12.44 -3.62
N ASN A 90 -6.28 13.24 -3.19
CA ASN A 90 -6.22 14.66 -3.52
C ASN A 90 -5.61 14.88 -4.92
N LEU A 91 -5.64 16.11 -5.41
CA LEU A 91 -5.08 16.44 -6.74
C LEU A 91 -3.59 16.10 -6.87
N ARG A 92 -2.79 16.27 -5.81
CA ARG A 92 -1.39 15.83 -5.83
C ARG A 92 -1.33 14.32 -6.00
N ASP A 93 -2.09 13.55 -5.22
CA ASP A 93 -2.13 12.08 -5.34
C ASP A 93 -2.53 11.63 -6.75
N ILE A 94 -3.43 12.36 -7.42
CA ILE A 94 -3.87 12.08 -8.79
C ILE A 94 -2.80 12.49 -9.82
N LEU A 95 -2.26 13.70 -9.71
CA LEU A 95 -1.38 14.30 -10.72
C LEU A 95 0.07 13.83 -10.60
N THR A 96 0.52 13.46 -9.39
CA THR A 96 1.83 12.83 -9.17
C THR A 96 1.75 11.31 -9.22
N SER A 97 0.57 10.76 -9.53
CA SER A 97 0.40 9.35 -9.82
C SER A 97 1.20 8.99 -11.07
N SER A 98 2.36 8.36 -10.88
CA SER A 98 3.17 7.81 -11.98
C SER A 98 2.44 6.71 -12.78
N ARG A 99 1.22 6.34 -12.37
CA ARG A 99 0.41 5.25 -12.92
C ARG A 99 -0.03 5.47 -14.37
N ILE A 100 -0.01 6.69 -14.90
CA ILE A 100 -0.42 6.98 -16.31
C ILE A 100 0.52 6.28 -17.31
N TYR A 101 1.77 6.01 -16.92
CA TYR A 101 2.77 5.37 -17.78
C TYR A 101 2.94 3.86 -17.55
N GLU A 102 2.22 3.27 -16.58
CA GLU A 102 2.38 1.85 -16.23
C GLU A 102 1.45 0.91 -17.01
N SER A 103 0.44 1.42 -17.72
CA SER A 103 -0.50 0.64 -18.54
C SER A 103 -0.04 0.39 -19.98
N ARG A 104 1.16 0.85 -20.32
CA ARG A 104 1.76 0.66 -21.65
C ARG A 104 2.91 -0.32 -21.55
N CYS A 105 3.07 -1.11 -22.60
CA CYS A 105 4.25 -1.94 -22.82
C CYS A 105 4.77 -1.57 -24.20
N ASP A 106 5.96 -0.98 -24.25
CA ASP A 106 6.53 -0.46 -25.50
C ASP A 106 7.25 -1.54 -26.32
N ALA A 107 7.27 -2.79 -25.82
CA ALA A 107 7.90 -3.91 -26.51
C ALA A 107 6.83 -4.70 -27.29
N GLU A 108 7.04 -4.88 -28.59
CA GLU A 108 6.10 -5.61 -29.46
C GLU A 108 5.94 -7.08 -29.01
N ASP A 109 7.05 -7.77 -28.72
CA ASP A 109 7.06 -9.17 -28.24
C ASP A 109 7.50 -9.27 -26.78
N CYS A 110 6.74 -8.65 -25.87
CA CYS A 110 7.06 -8.71 -24.45
C CYS A 110 6.83 -10.12 -23.87
N LEU A 111 7.92 -10.79 -23.46
CA LEU A 111 7.95 -12.14 -22.87
C LEU A 111 7.08 -12.33 -21.60
N TYR A 112 6.65 -11.25 -20.94
CA TYR A 112 5.93 -11.30 -19.67
C TYR A 112 4.48 -10.80 -19.77
N CYS A 113 4.16 -10.02 -20.80
CA CYS A 113 2.84 -9.43 -20.93
C CYS A 113 1.98 -10.30 -21.83
N SER A 114 0.88 -10.82 -21.29
CA SER A 114 -0.22 -11.41 -22.05
C SER A 114 -1.32 -10.36 -22.27
N ASP A 115 -2.57 -10.69 -21.91
CA ASP A 115 -3.73 -9.79 -21.89
C ASP A 115 -3.52 -8.61 -20.93
N HIS A 116 -2.71 -8.82 -19.89
CA HIS A 116 -2.38 -7.80 -18.90
C HIS A 116 -0.94 -7.32 -19.08
N LYS A 117 -0.78 -6.00 -19.21
CA LYS A 117 0.54 -5.35 -19.31
C LYS A 117 1.17 -5.20 -17.92
N ILE A 118 1.87 -6.24 -17.48
CA ILE A 118 2.45 -6.30 -16.12
C ILE A 118 3.90 -5.80 -16.03
N CYS A 119 4.60 -5.72 -17.15
CA CYS A 119 6.06 -5.56 -17.17
C CYS A 119 6.54 -4.21 -16.59
N HIS A 120 5.75 -3.14 -16.74
CA HIS A 120 6.06 -1.81 -16.21
C HIS A 120 5.46 -1.55 -14.82
N LEU A 121 4.69 -2.49 -14.27
CA LEU A 121 4.09 -2.33 -12.95
C LEU A 121 5.18 -2.20 -11.88
N ARG A 122 5.02 -1.21 -11.01
CA ARG A 122 5.90 -0.95 -9.86
C ARG A 122 5.21 -1.26 -8.54
N GLY A 123 6.01 -1.52 -7.51
CA GLY A 123 5.50 -1.79 -6.17
C GLY A 123 4.70 -3.08 -6.10
N THR A 124 5.11 -4.12 -6.82
CA THR A 124 4.37 -5.37 -6.97
C THR A 124 4.85 -6.43 -5.99
N VAL A 125 3.92 -7.20 -5.42
CA VAL A 125 4.17 -8.55 -4.90
C VAL A 125 3.73 -9.52 -5.98
N TYR A 126 4.60 -10.42 -6.38
CA TYR A 126 4.38 -11.32 -7.51
C TYR A 126 4.74 -12.76 -7.14
N MET A 127 4.10 -13.70 -7.83
CA MET A 127 4.39 -15.12 -7.79
C MET A 127 4.91 -15.55 -9.16
N ILE A 128 5.98 -16.33 -9.15
CA ILE A 128 6.51 -17.01 -10.33
C ILE A 128 6.25 -18.50 -10.15
N THR A 129 5.76 -19.15 -11.19
CA THR A 129 5.60 -20.61 -11.25
C THR A 129 6.52 -21.15 -12.35
N CYS A 130 7.32 -22.16 -12.01
CA CYS A 130 8.14 -22.87 -12.98
C CYS A 130 7.22 -23.74 -13.85
N SER A 131 7.20 -23.48 -15.16
CA SER A 131 6.35 -24.23 -16.10
C SER A 131 6.68 -25.72 -16.19
N ASN A 132 7.93 -26.12 -15.91
CA ASN A 132 8.35 -27.52 -16.02
C ASN A 132 7.98 -28.37 -14.78
N CYS A 133 8.02 -27.81 -13.57
CA CYS A 133 7.82 -28.57 -12.33
C CYS A 133 6.74 -28.03 -11.38
N GLY A 134 6.15 -26.87 -11.68
CA GLY A 134 5.10 -26.25 -10.87
C GLY A 134 5.59 -25.63 -9.54
N GLN A 135 6.88 -25.69 -9.23
CA GLN A 135 7.44 -25.03 -8.05
C GLN A 135 7.30 -23.51 -8.15
N ARG A 136 7.11 -22.87 -6.99
CA ARG A 136 6.75 -21.45 -6.91
C ARG A 136 7.83 -20.64 -6.22
N TYR A 137 7.92 -19.38 -6.63
CA TYR A 137 8.69 -18.32 -5.99
C TYR A 137 7.75 -17.15 -5.71
N ILE A 138 7.90 -16.49 -4.57
CA ILE A 138 7.18 -15.25 -4.24
C ILE A 138 8.22 -14.19 -3.88
N GLY A 139 8.04 -12.99 -4.44
CA GLY A 139 8.89 -11.85 -4.12
C GLY A 139 8.18 -10.51 -4.30
N GLU A 140 8.78 -9.46 -3.77
CA GLU A 140 8.38 -8.07 -4.01
C GLU A 140 9.38 -7.30 -4.88
N THR A 141 8.91 -6.21 -5.49
CA THR A 141 9.79 -5.19 -6.07
C THR A 141 9.14 -3.81 -6.07
N GLY A 142 9.91 -2.78 -5.71
CA GLY A 142 9.56 -1.38 -5.92
C GLY A 142 9.90 -0.86 -7.33
N ARG A 143 10.79 -1.57 -8.05
CA ARG A 143 11.19 -1.28 -9.44
C ARG A 143 10.19 -1.88 -10.43
N PRO A 144 10.22 -1.48 -11.73
CA PRO A 144 9.42 -2.14 -12.75
C PRO A 144 9.60 -3.66 -12.73
N LEU A 145 8.50 -4.41 -12.74
CA LEU A 145 8.51 -5.86 -12.60
C LEU A 145 9.41 -6.55 -13.65
N ARG A 146 9.45 -6.03 -14.88
CA ARG A 146 10.32 -6.52 -15.96
C ARG A 146 11.79 -6.61 -15.57
N GLU A 147 12.32 -5.62 -14.86
CA GLU A 147 13.73 -5.61 -14.45
C GLU A 147 14.02 -6.79 -13.53
N ARG A 148 13.13 -7.02 -12.55
CA ARG A 148 13.26 -8.10 -11.59
C ARG A 148 13.09 -9.47 -12.26
N LEU A 149 12.15 -9.60 -13.19
CA LEU A 149 11.98 -10.84 -13.97
C LEU A 149 13.20 -11.13 -14.86
N ASN A 150 13.81 -10.11 -15.46
CA ASN A 150 15.04 -10.26 -16.24
C ASN A 150 16.23 -10.69 -15.38
N GLU A 151 16.32 -10.26 -14.12
CA GLU A 151 17.32 -10.77 -13.16
C GLU A 151 17.13 -12.27 -12.92
N HIS A 152 15.91 -12.71 -12.63
CA HIS A 152 15.60 -14.13 -12.41
C HIS A 152 15.88 -14.97 -13.66
N ARG A 153 15.48 -14.50 -14.85
CA ARG A 153 15.76 -15.19 -16.12
C ARG A 153 17.25 -15.31 -16.41
N ARG A 154 18.04 -14.26 -16.14
CA ARG A 154 19.51 -14.33 -16.28
C ARG A 154 20.12 -15.37 -15.35
N ALA A 155 19.64 -15.46 -14.10
CA ALA A 155 20.08 -16.50 -13.15
C ALA A 155 19.75 -17.92 -13.64
N LEU A 156 18.59 -18.14 -14.28
CA LEU A 156 18.25 -19.43 -14.91
C LEU A 156 19.12 -19.78 -16.11
N THR A 157 19.40 -18.80 -16.96
CA THR A 157 20.20 -19.02 -18.18
C THR A 157 21.68 -19.22 -17.87
N SER A 158 22.20 -18.55 -16.83
CA SER A 158 23.62 -18.54 -16.49
C SER A 158 23.84 -18.79 -14.99
N PRO A 159 23.49 -19.99 -14.48
CA PRO A 159 23.50 -20.29 -13.05
C PRO A 159 24.90 -20.21 -12.42
N GLN A 160 25.97 -20.47 -13.20
CA GLN A 160 27.35 -20.37 -12.73
C GLN A 160 27.75 -18.92 -12.37
N SER A 161 27.15 -17.92 -13.02
CA SER A 161 27.42 -16.50 -12.74
C SER A 161 26.69 -16.00 -11.50
N TYR A 162 25.67 -16.71 -11.03
CA TYR A 162 24.80 -16.29 -9.91
C TYR A 162 24.55 -17.45 -8.92
N PRO A 163 25.59 -18.08 -8.35
CA PRO A 163 25.47 -19.35 -7.63
C PRO A 163 24.62 -19.28 -6.35
N THR A 164 24.49 -18.10 -5.75
CA THR A 164 23.68 -17.89 -4.53
C THR A 164 22.21 -17.61 -4.83
N ASN A 165 21.85 -17.30 -6.07
CA ASN A 165 20.49 -16.95 -6.45
C ASN A 165 19.57 -18.18 -6.43
N SER A 166 18.37 -18.01 -5.88
CA SER A 166 17.33 -19.03 -5.75
C SER A 166 16.99 -19.70 -7.08
N PHE A 167 16.92 -18.93 -8.17
CA PHE A 167 16.65 -19.48 -9.50
C PHE A 167 17.83 -20.25 -10.07
N SER A 168 19.08 -19.84 -9.80
CA SER A 168 20.26 -20.61 -10.20
C SER A 168 20.31 -21.95 -9.49
N LYS A 169 20.02 -21.98 -8.18
CA LYS A 169 19.97 -23.23 -7.39
C LYS A 169 18.86 -24.13 -7.90
N HIS A 170 17.66 -23.60 -8.09
CA HIS A 170 16.54 -24.32 -8.69
C HIS A 170 16.91 -24.90 -10.06
N ARG A 171 17.58 -24.12 -10.91
CA ARG A 171 18.08 -24.57 -12.22
C ARG A 171 19.06 -25.74 -12.08
N THR A 172 20.03 -25.65 -11.19
CA THR A 172 21.07 -26.68 -11.03
C THR A 172 20.57 -27.95 -10.34
N GLU A 173 19.64 -27.83 -9.41
CA GLU A 173 19.15 -28.94 -8.58
C GLU A 173 17.97 -29.68 -9.22
N VAL A 174 17.08 -28.97 -9.92
CA VAL A 174 15.83 -29.54 -10.46
C VAL A 174 15.89 -29.71 -11.98
N HIS A 175 16.51 -28.78 -12.70
CA HIS A 175 16.47 -28.73 -14.18
C HIS A 175 17.88 -28.72 -14.81
N THR A 176 18.80 -29.57 -14.35
CA THR A 176 20.23 -29.51 -14.73
C THR A 176 20.48 -29.72 -16.23
N ARG A 177 19.75 -30.64 -16.87
CA ARG A 177 19.99 -31.09 -18.25
C ARG A 177 18.96 -30.60 -19.26
N GLU A 178 17.89 -29.97 -18.79
CA GLU A 178 16.81 -29.44 -19.62
C GLU A 178 17.16 -28.05 -20.14
N PRO A 179 16.48 -27.50 -21.16
CA PRO A 179 16.54 -26.06 -21.45
C PRO A 179 16.01 -25.24 -20.26
N PRO A 180 16.39 -23.95 -20.11
CA PRO A 180 15.87 -23.11 -19.03
C PRO A 180 14.33 -23.06 -19.05
N PRO A 181 13.65 -23.33 -17.91
CA PRO A 181 12.20 -23.36 -17.86
C PRO A 181 11.61 -21.98 -18.14
N LEU A 182 10.41 -21.97 -18.73
CA LEU A 182 9.62 -20.74 -18.83
C LEU A 182 9.03 -20.38 -17.46
N LEU A 183 8.88 -19.08 -17.23
CA LEU A 183 8.37 -18.53 -15.97
C LEU A 183 6.99 -17.97 -16.18
N GLU A 184 5.99 -18.57 -15.53
CA GLU A 184 4.64 -18.02 -15.47
C GLU A 184 4.56 -17.02 -14.33
N VAL A 185 4.14 -15.79 -14.61
CA VAL A 185 4.16 -14.71 -13.63
C VAL A 185 2.74 -14.23 -13.33
N LYS A 186 2.41 -14.16 -12.04
CA LYS A 186 1.16 -13.61 -11.54
C LYS A 186 1.43 -12.49 -10.55
N VAL A 187 0.88 -11.31 -10.80
CA VAL A 187 0.89 -10.22 -9.81
C VAL A 187 -0.19 -10.52 -8.76
N LEU A 188 0.22 -10.58 -7.49
CA LEU A 188 -0.67 -10.87 -6.36
C LEU A 188 -1.22 -9.58 -5.75
N HIS A 189 -0.32 -8.63 -5.47
CA HIS A 189 -0.66 -7.36 -4.82
C HIS A 189 0.14 -6.19 -5.37
N ARG A 190 -0.33 -4.97 -5.13
CA ARG A 190 0.34 -3.74 -5.57
C ARG A 190 0.26 -2.63 -4.53
N TYR A 191 1.43 -2.17 -4.09
CA TYR A 191 1.64 -1.13 -3.08
C TYR A 191 2.79 -0.22 -3.53
N LEU A 192 2.47 0.88 -4.22
CA LEU A 192 3.49 1.78 -4.78
C LEU A 192 4.16 2.64 -3.70
N GLU A 193 3.36 3.28 -2.85
CA GLU A 193 3.82 4.28 -1.87
C GLU A 193 4.03 3.71 -0.46
N HIS A 194 3.69 2.44 -0.24
CA HIS A 194 3.74 1.78 1.06
C HIS A 194 4.68 0.58 1.03
N PRO A 195 6.01 0.78 1.08
CA PRO A 195 6.98 -0.31 0.99
C PRO A 195 6.86 -1.30 2.16
N VAL A 196 6.50 -0.83 3.35
CA VAL A 196 6.28 -1.70 4.53
C VAL A 196 5.07 -2.60 4.32
N GLU A 197 3.94 -2.05 3.85
CA GLU A 197 2.75 -2.86 3.53
C GLU A 197 3.07 -3.89 2.43
N ARG A 198 3.90 -3.51 1.45
CA ARG A 198 4.36 -4.42 0.39
C ARG A 198 5.13 -5.62 0.96
N LYS A 199 6.10 -5.39 1.85
CA LYS A 199 6.86 -6.45 2.52
C LYS A 199 5.99 -7.31 3.44
N ILE A 200 5.05 -6.72 4.16
CA ILE A 200 4.06 -7.47 4.96
C ILE A 200 3.24 -8.40 4.05
N MET A 201 2.81 -7.93 2.88
CA MET A 201 2.03 -8.74 1.96
C MET A 201 2.84 -9.84 1.29
N GLU A 202 4.10 -9.59 0.94
CA GLU A 202 5.05 -10.65 0.53
C GLU A 202 5.14 -11.75 1.59
N ALA A 203 5.38 -11.38 2.84
CA ALA A 203 5.49 -12.31 3.95
C ALA A 203 4.21 -13.14 4.15
N ARG A 204 3.04 -12.50 4.04
CA ARG A 204 1.73 -13.18 4.12
C ARG A 204 1.54 -14.20 3.00
N GLU A 205 1.91 -13.85 1.77
CA GLU A 205 1.77 -14.76 0.62
C GLU A 205 2.79 -15.90 0.69
N ILE A 206 4.02 -15.65 1.14
CA ILE A 206 5.01 -16.70 1.45
C ILE A 206 4.45 -17.69 2.48
N LYS A 207 3.92 -17.19 3.60
CA LYS A 207 3.33 -18.05 4.65
C LYS A 207 2.14 -18.87 4.13
N ARG A 208 1.32 -18.28 3.25
CA ARG A 208 0.16 -18.92 2.64
C ARG A 208 0.53 -20.02 1.65
N HIS A 209 1.48 -19.74 0.77
CA HIS A 209 1.76 -20.59 -0.39
C HIS A 209 2.94 -21.54 -0.19
N ARG A 210 3.82 -21.28 0.79
CA ARG A 210 5.04 -22.05 1.08
C ARG A 210 5.86 -22.34 -0.20
N PRO A 211 6.34 -21.28 -0.88
CA PRO A 211 7.04 -21.43 -2.15
C PRO A 211 8.34 -22.22 -2.00
N GLU A 212 8.59 -23.13 -2.93
CA GLU A 212 9.68 -24.10 -2.89
C GLU A 212 11.00 -23.53 -3.45
N ILE A 213 10.92 -22.53 -4.32
CA ILE A 213 12.10 -21.93 -4.97
C ILE A 213 12.77 -20.90 -4.05
N ASN A 214 12.01 -20.20 -3.19
CA ASN A 214 12.57 -19.20 -2.28
C ASN A 214 13.64 -19.83 -1.37
N SER A 215 14.79 -19.17 -1.24
CA SER A 215 15.86 -19.63 -0.36
C SER A 215 15.47 -19.49 1.11
N ARG A 216 16.12 -20.27 1.97
CA ARG A 216 15.90 -20.22 3.43
C ARG A 216 16.10 -18.81 4.00
N ASP A 217 17.08 -18.07 3.49
CA ASP A 217 17.39 -16.71 3.94
C ASP A 217 16.31 -15.72 3.49
N GLU A 218 15.84 -15.80 2.24
CA GLU A 218 14.72 -14.99 1.74
C GLU A 218 13.45 -15.24 2.56
N LEU A 219 13.14 -16.51 2.85
CA LEU A 219 11.99 -16.87 3.68
C LEU A 219 12.12 -16.31 5.10
N ALA A 220 13.30 -16.43 5.70
CA ALA A 220 13.56 -15.91 7.05
C ALA A 220 13.43 -14.38 7.10
N GLU A 221 14.01 -13.65 6.14
CA GLU A 221 13.90 -12.19 6.07
C GLU A 221 12.44 -11.75 5.91
N ALA A 222 11.70 -12.33 4.96
CA ALA A 222 10.33 -11.93 4.72
C ALA A 222 9.42 -12.17 5.93
N LEU A 223 9.57 -13.33 6.60
CA LEU A 223 8.71 -13.67 7.73
C LEU A 223 8.89 -12.76 8.96
N THR A 224 9.98 -11.99 9.06
CA THR A 224 10.15 -10.97 10.12
C THR A 224 9.07 -9.90 10.13
N PHE A 225 8.40 -9.64 8.99
CA PHE A 225 7.37 -8.61 8.86
C PHE A 225 6.00 -9.04 9.41
N ILE A 226 5.82 -10.31 9.75
CA ILE A 226 4.57 -10.87 10.31
C ILE A 226 4.81 -11.75 11.55
N ALA A 227 6.03 -11.69 12.09
CA ALA A 227 6.44 -12.38 13.31
C ALA A 227 5.86 -11.70 14.56
#